data_AF-A0A1R4AC93-F1
#
_entry.id   AF-A0A1R4AC93-F1
#
_cell.length_a   1.000
_cell.length_b   1.000
_cell.length_c   1.000
_cell.angle_alpha   90.00
_cell.angle_beta   90.00
_cell.angle_gamma   90.00
#
_symmetry.space_group_name_H-M   'P 1'
#
loop_
_entity.id
_entity.type
_entity.pdbx_description
1 polymer ?
#
loop_
_entity_poly.entity_id
_entity_poly.type
_entity_poly.pdbx_seq_one_letter_code
_entity_poly.pdbx_strand_id
1 'polypeptide(L)' 'MSRWWGNVKRTILLKGSTVNTVAVWSTSIVLSLLWIYQSEKVNPGYRGIFFVRNDAPEFSKYEIQQWNRKYRVKNS' A
#
# COMPACT_ATOMS: atom_id res chain seq x y z
N MET A 1 34.44 3.26 23.29
CA MET A 1 33.09 3.54 22.73
C MET A 1 32.67 4.92 23.20
N SER A 2 32.41 5.88 22.31
CA SER A 2 32.30 7.30 22.72
C SER A 2 31.08 7.57 23.60
N ARG A 3 31.23 8.41 24.64
CA ARG A 3 30.17 8.84 25.57
C ARG A 3 28.92 9.37 24.86
N TRP A 4 29.09 9.92 23.67
CA TRP A 4 28.03 10.43 22.83
C TRP A 4 27.04 9.34 22.38
N TRP A 5 27.54 8.19 21.91
CA TRP A 5 26.70 7.06 21.52
C TRP A 5 25.88 6.48 22.69
N GLY A 6 26.43 6.54 23.91
CA GLY A 6 25.71 6.12 25.12
C GLY A 6 24.52 7.01 25.44
N ASN A 7 24.68 8.33 25.31
CA ASN A 7 23.59 9.29 25.55
C ASN A 7 22.51 9.21 24.47
N VAL A 8 22.89 9.06 23.20
CA VAL A 8 21.93 8.91 22.09
C VAL A 8 21.07 7.66 22.26
N LYS A 9 21.68 6.51 22.59
CA LYS A 9 20.93 5.28 22.88
C LYS A 9 19.93 5.45 24.02
N ARG A 10 20.32 6.17 25.08
CA ARG A 10 19.46 6.42 26.24
C ARG A 10 18.27 7.32 25.89
N THR A 11 18.46 8.33 25.03
CA THR A 11 17.38 9.22 24.55
C THR A 11 16.41 8.53 23.59
N ILE A 12 16.91 7.60 22.76
CA ILE A 12 16.07 6.78 21.88
C ILE A 12 15.24 5.78 22.71
N LEU A 13 15.81 5.20 23.76
CA LEU A 13 15.13 4.24 24.65
C LEU A 13 14.21 4.89 25.70
N LEU A 14 14.27 6.21 25.86
CA LEU A 14 13.35 6.95 26.73
C LEU A 14 11.96 6.97 26.08
N LYS A 15 11.08 6.08 26.54
CA LYS A 15 9.66 6.02 26.18
C LYS A 15 9.03 7.41 26.34
N GLY A 16 8.53 7.96 25.22
CA GLY A 16 7.86 9.27 25.18
C GLY A 16 8.68 10.40 24.52
N SER A 17 9.95 10.17 24.16
CA SER A 17 10.69 11.14 23.34
C SER A 17 10.12 11.21 21.91
N THR A 18 10.21 12.37 21.26
CA THR A 18 9.77 12.56 19.87
C THR A 18 10.45 11.56 18.92
N VAL A 19 11.72 11.25 19.17
CA VAL A 19 12.49 10.25 18.42
C VAL A 19 11.92 8.85 18.59
N ASN A 20 11.56 8.46 19.82
CA ASN A 20 10.92 7.15 20.07
C ASN A 20 9.56 7.05 19.37
N THR A 21 8.75 8.11 19.40
CA THR A 21 7.45 8.14 18.70
C THR A 21 7.64 7.96 17.18
N VAL A 22 8.58 8.69 16.57
CA VAL A 22 8.89 8.55 15.15
C VAL A 22 9.43 7.15 14.82
N ALA A 23 10.26 6.57 15.69
CA ALA A 23 10.76 5.20 15.53
C ALA A 23 9.62 4.16 15.56
N VAL A 24 8.65 4.32 16.47
CA VAL A 24 7.47 3.44 16.54
C VAL A 24 6.59 3.57 15.29
N TRP A 25 6.31 4.80 14.84
CA TRP A 25 5.52 5.00 13.62
C TRP A 25 6.22 4.47 12.37
N SER A 26 7.52 4.75 12.21
CA SER A 26 8.28 4.24 11.07
C SER A 26 8.34 2.71 11.04
N THR A 27 8.61 2.08 12.18
CA THR A 27 8.58 0.60 12.28
C THR A 27 7.21 0.03 11.98
N SER A 28 6.13 0.65 12.47
CA SER A 28 4.76 0.22 12.15
C SER A 28 4.47 0.32 10.64
N ILE A 29 4.85 1.42 10.00
CA ILE A 29 4.66 1.62 8.55
C ILE A 29 5.43 0.55 7.76
N VAL A 30 6.69 0.30 8.13
CA VAL A 30 7.53 -0.70 7.45
C VAL A 30 6.94 -2.11 7.58
N LEU A 31 6.48 -2.49 8.78
CA LEU A 31 5.83 -3.78 8.99
C LEU A 31 4.53 -3.92 8.18
N SER A 32 3.71 -2.86 8.13
CA SER A 32 2.50 -2.85 7.29
C SER A 32 2.83 -2.98 5.80
N LEU A 33 3.86 -2.30 5.30
CA LEU A 33 4.29 -2.40 3.90
C LEU A 33 4.83 -3.78 3.57
N LEU A 34 5.61 -4.39 4.47
CA LEU A 34 6.09 -5.77 4.29
C LEU A 34 4.93 -6.76 4.24
N TRP A 35 3.92 -6.59 5.11
CA TRP A 35 2.72 -7.41 5.10
C TRP A 35 1.94 -7.27 3.79
N ILE A 36 1.71 -6.04 3.34
CA ILE A 36 1.03 -5.76 2.06
C ILE A 36 1.82 -6.39 0.91
N TYR A 37 3.13 -6.21 0.87
CA TYR A 37 4.00 -6.78 -0.16
C TYR A 37 3.89 -8.31 -0.22
N GLN A 38 3.95 -8.98 0.94
CA GLN A 38 3.86 -10.44 0.99
C GLN A 38 2.45 -10.93 0.62
N SER A 39 1.41 -10.21 1.04
CA SER A 39 0.02 -10.49 0.67
C SER A 39 -0.19 -10.35 -0.84
N GLU A 40 0.25 -9.24 -1.44
CA GLU A 40 0.11 -8.99 -2.88
C GLU A 40 0.93 -9.94 -3.74
N LYS A 41 2.07 -10.45 -3.22
CA LYS A 41 2.86 -11.47 -3.91
C LYS A 41 2.10 -12.80 -4.07
N VAL A 42 1.24 -13.15 -3.12
CA VAL A 42 0.45 -14.39 -3.16
C VAL A 42 -0.87 -14.19 -3.91
N ASN A 43 -1.54 -13.07 -3.66
CA ASN A 43 -2.82 -12.74 -4.31
C ASN A 43 -2.86 -11.24 -4.63
N PRO A 44 -2.38 -10.82 -5.81
CA PRO A 44 -2.33 -9.41 -6.17
C PRO A 44 -3.75 -8.84 -6.25
N GLY A 45 -3.93 -7.57 -5.90
CA GLY A 45 -5.21 -6.89 -6.07
C GLY A 45 -5.40 -6.38 -7.50
N TYR A 46 -6.64 -6.07 -7.89
CA TYR A 46 -6.90 -5.32 -9.13
C TYR A 46 -6.26 -3.91 -9.13
N ARG A 47 -6.03 -3.35 -7.94
CA ARG A 47 -5.32 -2.08 -7.71
C ARG A 47 -4.34 -2.24 -6.56
N GLY A 48 -3.43 -3.22 -6.66
CA GLY A 48 -2.37 -3.37 -5.67
C GLY A 48 -1.38 -2.20 -5.70
N ILE A 49 -0.73 -1.95 -4.56
CA ILE A 49 0.25 -0.88 -4.38
C ILE A 49 1.58 -1.28 -5.03
N PHE A 50 2.00 -2.55 -4.88
CA PHE A 50 3.25 -3.08 -5.43
C PHE A 50 3.01 -3.98 -6.65
N PHE A 51 1.96 -4.80 -6.62
CA PHE A 51 1.64 -5.72 -7.71
C PHE A 51 0.18 -5.58 -8.15
N VAL A 52 -0.02 -5.27 -9.43
CA VAL A 52 -1.33 -5.21 -10.06
C VAL A 52 -1.64 -6.55 -10.72
N ARG A 53 -2.85 -7.07 -10.55
CA ARG A 53 -3.30 -8.24 -11.32
C ARG A 53 -3.25 -7.94 -12.81
N ASN A 54 -2.64 -8.85 -13.57
CA ASN A 54 -2.60 -8.77 -15.04
C ASN A 54 -3.93 -9.15 -15.69
N ASP A 55 -4.88 -9.64 -14.90
CA ASP A 55 -6.20 -10.01 -15.37
C ASP A 55 -7.00 -8.74 -15.63
N ALA A 56 -7.50 -8.58 -16.85
CA ALA A 56 -8.44 -7.50 -17.14
C ALA A 56 -9.68 -7.66 -16.24
N PRO A 57 -10.12 -6.61 -15.53
CA PRO A 57 -11.38 -6.69 -14.79
C PRO A 57 -12.49 -7.06 -15.77
N GLU A 58 -13.27 -8.10 -15.44
CA GLU A 58 -14.43 -8.46 -16.25
C GLU A 58 -15.35 -7.24 -16.34
N PHE A 59 -15.63 -6.79 -17.58
CA PHE A 59 -16.53 -5.66 -17.79
C PHE A 59 -17.88 -5.97 -17.16
N SER A 60 -18.37 -5.05 -16.33
CA SER A 60 -19.70 -5.19 -15.77
C SER A 60 -20.72 -5.23 -16.91
N LYS A 61 -21.77 -6.05 -16.80
CA LYS A 61 -22.89 -6.08 -17.77
C LYS A 61 -23.44 -4.67 -18.04
N TYR A 62 -23.39 -3.79 -17.04
CA TYR A 62 -23.78 -2.39 -17.17
C TYR A 62 -22.83 -1.58 -18.07
N GLU A 63 -21.51 -1.74 -17.91
CA GLU A 63 -20.51 -1.07 -18.74
C GLU A 63 -20.59 -1.52 -20.19
N ILE A 64 -20.81 -2.83 -20.42
CA ILE A 64 -21.04 -3.40 -21.75
C ILE A 64 -22.28 -2.77 -22.39
N GLN A 65 -23.39 -2.62 -21.63
CA GLN A 65 -24.60 -1.99 -22.15
C GLN A 65 -24.40 -0.51 -22.51
N GLN A 66 -23.67 0.25 -21.68
CA GLN A 66 -23.35 1.65 -21.98
C GLN A 66 -22.42 1.78 -23.20
N TRP A 67 -21.42 0.91 -23.31
CA TRP A 67 -20.56 0.83 -24.48
C TRP A 67 -21.37 0.56 -25.75
N ASN A 68 -22.27 -0.44 -25.70
CA ASN A 68 -23.11 -0.82 -26.83
C ASN A 68 -24.13 0.26 -27.23
N ARG A 69 -24.61 1.09 -26.29
CA ARG A 69 -25.50 2.23 -26.61
C ARG A 69 -24.86 3.21 -27.59
N LYS A 70 -23.54 3.45 -27.49
CA LYS A 70 -22.81 4.39 -28.35
C LYS A 70 -22.83 3.97 -29.83
N TYR A 71 -22.89 2.67 -30.11
CA TYR A 71 -22.92 2.12 -31.46
C TYR A 71 -24.34 1.86 -31.99
N ARG A 72 -25.34 1.81 -31.11
CA ARG A 72 -26.75 1.55 -31.49
C ARG A 72 -27.40 2.72 -32.22
N VAL A 73 -26.92 3.94 -32.03
CA VAL A 73 -27.49 5.16 -32.65
C VAL A 73 -27.04 5.34 -34.11
N LYS A 74 -25.94 4.70 -34.54
CA LYS A 74 -25.38 4.90 -35.88
C LYS A 74 -26.02 4.04 -36.98
N ASN A 75 -26.84 3.06 -36.62
CA ASN A 75 -27.45 2.08 -37.53
C ASN A 75 -29.00 2.14 -37.56
N SER A 76 -29.60 3.31 -37.24
CA SER A 76 -31.05 3.54 -37.38
C SER A 76 -31.34 4.63 -38.40
#